data_AF-A0A3B9PTI3-F1
#
_entry.id   AF-A0A3B9PTI3-F1
#
_cell.length_a   1.000
_cell.length_b   1.000
_cell.length_c   1.000
_cell.angle_alpha   90.00
_cell.angle_beta   90.00
_cell.angle_gamma   90.00
#
_symmetry.space_group_name_H-M   'P 1'
#
loop_
_entity.id
_entity.type
_entity.pdbx_description
1 polymer ?
#
loop_
_entity_poly.entity_id
_entity_poly.type
_entity_poly.pdbx_seq_one_letter_code
_entity_poly.pdbx_strand_id
1 'polypeptide(L)'
;VLIGFFGIAVLGGLVSVIADERLNSLTAGFLLALMTVPTIFTLAEDSLNNVPRALRDASLSLGATRWQTCARVIFPSAITGIISAVLLGFGRVIGETMVVLLCAGNRIAIPDFTSGLGVFAQPVHTMTGIIAQEMGEVEFGSIHYRALFMVGIALFLISLLVNYLSQSIAGRYKANY
;
A
#
# COMPACT_ATOMS: atom_id res chain seq x y z
N VAL A 1 14.54 -5.51 3.71
CA VAL A 1 14.97 -6.25 4.92
C VAL A 1 15.19 -5.33 6.12
N LEU A 2 16.08 -4.33 6.00
CA LEU A 2 16.39 -3.38 7.10
C LEU A 2 15.15 -2.67 7.66
N ILE A 3 14.21 -2.27 6.79
CA ILE A 3 13.02 -1.52 7.23
C ILE A 3 11.99 -2.43 7.92
N GLY A 4 11.86 -3.69 7.48
CA GLY A 4 11.04 -4.68 8.20
C GLY A 4 11.61 -4.99 9.60
N PHE A 5 12.93 -5.14 9.71
CA PHE A 5 13.59 -5.34 11.00
C PHE A 5 13.46 -4.12 11.93
N PHE A 6 13.71 -2.91 11.41
CA PHE A 6 13.50 -1.66 12.14
C PHE A 6 12.05 -1.53 12.62
N GLY A 7 11.12 -1.95 11.78
CA GLY A 7 9.72 -2.10 12.11
C GLY A 7 9.40 -2.92 13.34
N ILE A 8 9.88 -4.15 13.36
CA ILE A 8 9.65 -5.07 14.48
C ILE A 8 10.31 -4.55 15.75
N ALA A 9 11.47 -3.89 15.62
CA ALA A 9 12.21 -3.33 16.75
C ALA A 9 11.50 -2.11 17.37
N VAL A 10 10.95 -1.21 16.56
CA VAL A 10 10.36 0.06 17.03
C VAL A 10 8.84 -0.01 17.09
N LEU A 11 8.18 -0.32 15.96
CA LEU A 11 6.71 -0.36 15.87
C LEU A 11 6.14 -1.61 16.54
N GLY A 12 6.78 -2.77 16.39
CA GLY A 12 6.32 -4.01 17.03
C GLY A 12 6.26 -3.91 18.55
N GLY A 13 7.17 -3.16 19.18
CA GLY A 13 7.15 -2.89 20.63
C GLY A 13 6.06 -1.91 21.07
N LEU A 14 5.68 -0.95 20.21
CA LEU A 14 4.58 -0.02 20.48
C LEU A 14 3.22 -0.68 20.29
N VAL A 15 3.07 -1.51 19.24
CA VAL A 15 1.83 -2.23 18.96
C VAL A 15 1.60 -3.35 19.97
N SER A 16 2.65 -3.94 20.55
CA SER A 16 2.50 -4.96 21.60
C SER A 16 1.90 -4.44 22.93
N VAL A 17 1.76 -3.12 23.08
CA VAL A 17 1.03 -2.52 24.21
C VAL A 17 -0.49 -2.60 23.99
N ILE A 18 -0.93 -2.71 22.74
CA ILE A 18 -2.34 -2.72 22.32
C ILE A 18 -2.78 -4.12 21.86
N ALA A 19 -1.85 -4.92 21.33
CA ALA A 19 -2.05 -6.29 20.90
C ALA A 19 -1.13 -7.24 21.66
N ASP A 20 -1.61 -8.41 22.09
CA ASP A 20 -0.80 -9.39 22.84
C ASP A 20 0.43 -9.89 22.05
N GLU A 21 0.42 -9.77 20.72
CA GLU A 21 1.50 -10.23 19.85
C GLU A 21 2.20 -9.09 19.10
N ARG A 22 3.54 -9.12 19.10
CA ARG A 22 4.41 -8.16 18.38
C ARG A 22 4.35 -8.29 16.86
N LEU A 23 3.96 -9.45 16.35
CA LEU A 23 3.93 -9.78 14.93
C LEU A 23 2.49 -10.03 14.51
N ASN A 24 1.86 -9.03 13.93
CA ASN A 24 0.46 -9.09 13.55
C ASN A 24 0.18 -8.29 12.27
N SER A 25 -1.00 -8.53 11.68
CA SER A 25 -1.41 -7.83 10.46
C SER A 25 -1.44 -6.31 10.64
N LEU A 26 -1.77 -5.81 11.84
CA LEU A 26 -1.74 -4.37 12.16
C LEU A 26 -0.33 -3.79 12.09
N THR A 27 0.67 -4.43 12.71
CA THR A 27 2.06 -3.96 12.68
C THR A 27 2.59 -3.94 11.24
N ALA A 28 2.29 -4.97 10.46
CA ALA A 28 2.63 -5.01 9.04
C ALA A 28 1.98 -3.85 8.26
N GLY A 29 0.67 -3.60 8.50
CA GLY A 29 -0.07 -2.51 7.84
C GLY A 29 0.45 -1.13 8.21
N PHE A 30 0.69 -0.85 9.49
CA PHE A 30 1.25 0.42 9.95
C PHE A 30 2.62 0.69 9.34
N LEU A 31 3.45 -0.34 9.24
CA LEU A 31 4.78 -0.18 8.68
C LEU A 31 4.74 0.12 7.19
N LEU A 32 3.91 -0.61 6.43
CA LEU A 32 3.68 -0.33 5.03
C LEU A 32 3.15 1.10 4.81
N ALA A 33 2.22 1.55 5.67
CA ALA A 33 1.70 2.91 5.63
C ALA A 33 2.82 3.93 5.87
N LEU A 34 3.63 3.75 6.91
CA LEU A 34 4.73 4.65 7.24
C LEU A 34 5.77 4.76 6.11
N MET A 35 6.00 3.68 5.36
CA MET A 35 6.90 3.70 4.19
C MET A 35 6.28 4.36 2.95
N THR A 36 4.97 4.19 2.76
CA THR A 36 4.31 4.58 1.51
C THR A 36 3.75 5.99 1.54
N VAL A 37 3.28 6.46 2.71
CA VAL A 37 2.81 7.82 2.93
C VAL A 37 3.78 8.89 2.41
N PRO A 38 5.09 8.87 2.74
CA PRO A 38 6.01 9.88 2.21
C PRO A 38 6.15 9.81 0.69
N THR A 39 6.09 8.62 0.10
CA THR A 39 6.16 8.44 -1.37
C THR A 39 4.93 9.07 -2.04
N ILE A 40 3.73 8.80 -1.52
CA ILE A 40 2.48 9.39 -2.04
C ILE A 40 2.51 10.91 -1.86
N PHE A 41 2.98 11.39 -0.71
CA PHE A 41 3.07 12.82 -0.40
C PHE A 41 3.94 13.55 -1.42
N THR A 42 5.17 13.08 -1.68
CA THR A 42 6.08 13.71 -2.66
C THR A 42 5.45 13.76 -4.05
N LEU A 43 4.85 12.66 -4.52
CA LEU A 43 4.21 12.60 -5.84
C LEU A 43 2.97 13.51 -5.94
N ALA A 44 2.21 13.64 -4.85
CA ALA A 44 1.07 14.54 -4.78
C ALA A 44 1.51 16.01 -4.75
N GLU A 45 2.60 16.31 -4.03
CA GLU A 45 3.21 17.64 -3.98
C GLU A 45 3.73 18.07 -5.36
N ASP A 46 4.40 17.18 -6.09
CA ASP A 46 4.83 17.43 -7.47
C ASP A 46 3.64 17.76 -8.38
N SER A 47 2.53 17.04 -8.20
CA SER A 47 1.28 17.29 -8.95
C SER A 47 0.67 18.66 -8.65
N LEU A 48 0.71 19.09 -7.38
CA LEU A 48 0.24 20.42 -6.97
C LEU A 48 1.15 21.54 -7.47
N ASN A 49 2.45 21.31 -7.52
CA ASN A 49 3.44 22.28 -7.99
C ASN A 49 3.46 22.43 -9.52
N ASN A 50 3.02 21.41 -10.25
CA ASN A 50 2.86 21.45 -11.71
C ASN A 50 1.67 22.30 -12.18
N VAL A 51 0.78 22.75 -11.28
CA VAL A 51 -0.31 23.66 -11.65
C VAL A 51 0.26 25.02 -12.09
N PRO A 52 -0.08 25.51 -13.30
CA PRO A 52 0.47 26.76 -13.82
C PRO A 52 0.25 27.95 -12.88
N ARG A 53 1.31 28.76 -12.66
CA ARG A 53 1.23 29.97 -11.81
C ARG A 53 0.18 30.97 -12.31
N ALA A 54 -0.05 31.03 -13.62
CA ALA A 54 -1.08 31.87 -14.23
C ALA A 54 -2.49 31.63 -13.63
N LEU A 55 -2.85 30.38 -13.28
CA LEU A 55 -4.13 30.07 -12.64
C LEU A 55 -4.20 30.62 -11.20
N ARG A 56 -3.07 30.63 -10.47
CA ARG A 56 -2.99 31.24 -9.14
C ARG A 56 -3.14 32.76 -9.22
N ASP A 57 -2.43 33.39 -10.15
CA ASP A 57 -2.42 34.85 -10.29
C ASP A 57 -3.78 35.37 -10.79
N ALA A 58 -4.44 34.65 -11.71
CA ALA A 58 -5.80 34.96 -12.16
C ALA A 58 -6.83 34.83 -11.04
N SER A 59 -6.72 33.82 -10.17
CA SER A 59 -7.63 33.67 -9.03
C SER A 59 -7.45 34.81 -8.02
N LEU A 60 -6.20 35.20 -7.74
CA LEU A 60 -5.89 36.30 -6.83
C LEU A 60 -6.34 37.67 -7.38
N SER A 61 -6.20 37.90 -8.70
CA SER A 61 -6.64 39.15 -9.34
C SER A 61 -8.17 39.33 -9.35
N LEU A 62 -8.92 38.23 -9.31
CA LEU A 62 -10.38 38.22 -9.13
C LEU A 62 -10.82 38.47 -7.68
N GLY A 63 -9.88 38.76 -6.76
CA GLY A 63 -10.16 39.02 -5.35
C GLY A 63 -10.34 37.76 -4.49
N ALA A 64 -9.98 36.58 -5.01
CA ALA A 64 -10.07 35.34 -4.22
C ALA A 64 -8.99 35.29 -3.13
N THR A 65 -9.33 34.70 -1.98
CA THR A 65 -8.35 34.48 -0.90
C THR A 65 -7.41 33.32 -1.22
N ARG A 66 -6.23 33.27 -0.60
CA ARG A 66 -5.26 32.16 -0.78
C ARG A 66 -5.89 30.78 -0.53
N TRP A 67 -6.81 30.70 0.44
CA TRP A 67 -7.53 29.46 0.75
C TRP A 67 -8.53 29.09 -0.35
N GLN A 68 -9.27 30.06 -0.89
CA GLN A 68 -10.19 29.84 -2.01
C GLN A 68 -9.43 29.41 -3.28
N THR A 69 -8.30 30.05 -3.59
CA THR A 69 -7.43 29.65 -4.71
C THR A 69 -6.91 28.23 -4.53
N CYS A 70 -6.53 27.84 -3.31
CA CYS A 70 -6.11 26.47 -3.01
C CYS A 70 -7.24 25.45 -3.24
N ALA A 71 -8.39 25.65 -2.58
CA ALA A 71 -9.46 24.67 -2.57
C ALA A 71 -10.25 24.61 -3.90
N ARG A 72 -10.44 25.73 -4.60
CA ARG A 72 -11.29 25.80 -5.80
C ARG A 72 -10.54 25.82 -7.12
N VAL A 73 -9.24 26.11 -7.13
CA VAL A 73 -8.46 26.20 -8.38
C VAL A 73 -7.35 25.17 -8.39
N ILE A 74 -6.44 25.21 -7.41
CA ILE A 74 -5.25 24.36 -7.39
C ILE A 74 -5.62 22.89 -7.16
N PHE A 75 -6.39 22.59 -6.11
CA PHE A 75 -6.76 21.22 -5.74
C PHE A 75 -7.51 20.47 -6.86
N PRO A 76 -8.59 21.02 -7.46
CA PRO A 76 -9.27 20.33 -8.56
C PRO A 76 -8.40 20.21 -9.81
N SER A 77 -7.52 21.17 -10.10
CA SER A 77 -6.61 21.08 -11.26
C SER A 77 -5.52 20.02 -11.07
N ALA A 78 -5.10 19.75 -9.84
CA ALA A 78 -4.08 18.74 -9.52
C ALA A 78 -4.65 17.35 -9.24
N ILE A 79 -5.98 17.17 -9.24
CA ILE A 79 -6.63 15.94 -8.76
C ILE A 79 -6.21 14.69 -9.54
N THR A 80 -5.98 14.82 -10.85
CA THR A 80 -5.54 13.72 -11.72
C THR A 80 -4.14 13.24 -11.35
N GLY A 81 -3.25 14.18 -10.98
CA GLY A 81 -1.92 13.88 -10.47
C GLY A 81 -1.94 13.26 -9.08
N ILE A 82 -2.79 13.78 -8.16
CA ILE A 82 -2.96 13.22 -6.82
C ILE A 82 -3.50 11.78 -6.88
N ILE A 83 -4.51 11.51 -7.72
CA ILE A 83 -5.04 10.16 -7.93
C ILE A 83 -3.94 9.24 -8.47
N SER A 84 -3.13 9.71 -9.42
CA SER A 84 -2.02 8.93 -9.99
C SER A 84 -0.94 8.64 -8.94
N ALA A 85 -0.62 9.60 -8.08
CA ALA A 85 0.31 9.44 -6.96
C ALA A 85 -0.16 8.37 -5.96
N VAL A 86 -1.45 8.39 -5.61
CA VAL A 86 -2.07 7.39 -4.73
C VAL A 86 -2.03 6.00 -5.35
N LEU A 87 -2.42 5.86 -6.62
CA LEU A 87 -2.39 4.58 -7.34
C LEU A 87 -0.96 4.01 -7.44
N LEU A 88 0.03 4.86 -7.72
CA LEU A 88 1.43 4.45 -7.78
C LEU A 88 1.96 4.02 -6.40
N GLY A 89 1.56 4.71 -5.33
CA GLY A 89 1.85 4.32 -3.95
C GLY A 89 1.26 2.97 -3.56
N PHE A 90 0.00 2.70 -3.93
CA PHE A 90 -0.62 1.39 -3.72
C PHE A 90 0.10 0.28 -4.49
N GLY A 91 0.48 0.54 -5.75
CA GLY A 91 1.30 -0.39 -6.54
C GLY A 91 2.62 -0.74 -5.85
N ARG A 92 3.27 0.27 -5.23
CA ARG A 92 4.50 0.06 -4.45
C ARG A 92 4.25 -0.84 -3.23
N VAL A 93 3.20 -0.58 -2.45
CA VAL A 93 2.86 -1.39 -1.25
C VAL A 93 2.65 -2.86 -1.60
N ILE A 94 1.93 -3.14 -2.68
CA ILE A 94 1.67 -4.51 -3.15
C ILE A 94 2.99 -5.23 -3.46
N GLY A 95 3.99 -4.50 -3.95
CA GLY A 95 5.33 -5.01 -4.22
C GLY A 95 6.24 -5.15 -2.99
N GLU A 96 5.91 -4.52 -1.85
CA GLU A 96 6.68 -4.60 -0.60
C GLU A 96 6.39 -5.93 0.14
N THR A 97 6.76 -7.05 -0.48
CA THR A 97 6.51 -8.41 0.02
C THR A 97 7.43 -8.79 1.19
N MET A 98 8.65 -8.26 1.20
CA MET A 98 9.65 -8.55 2.24
C MET A 98 9.25 -8.00 3.61
N VAL A 99 8.64 -6.81 3.63
CA VAL A 99 8.18 -6.18 4.87
C VAL A 99 7.09 -7.03 5.51
N VAL A 100 6.13 -7.47 4.71
CA VAL A 100 4.99 -8.22 5.20
C VAL A 100 5.40 -9.61 5.67
N LEU A 101 6.30 -10.28 4.93
CA LEU A 101 6.89 -11.56 5.34
C LEU A 101 7.56 -11.49 6.72
N LEU A 102 8.21 -10.38 7.05
CA LEU A 102 8.90 -10.22 8.33
C LEU A 102 7.95 -9.84 9.47
N CYS A 103 6.95 -9.00 9.21
CA CYS A 103 6.12 -8.40 10.26
C CYS A 103 4.79 -9.11 10.52
N ALA A 104 4.26 -9.90 9.57
CA ALA A 104 2.92 -10.48 9.65
C ALA A 104 2.80 -11.70 10.59
N GLY A 105 3.93 -12.25 11.07
CA GLY A 105 3.99 -13.33 12.06
C GLY A 105 3.84 -14.74 11.50
N ASN A 106 3.50 -14.91 10.21
CA ASN A 106 3.54 -16.17 9.47
C ASN A 106 2.83 -17.34 10.17
N ARG A 107 1.71 -17.07 10.85
CA ARG A 107 0.89 -18.11 11.48
C ARG A 107 -0.08 -18.68 10.45
N ILE A 108 0.02 -19.97 10.17
CA ILE A 108 -0.91 -20.72 9.30
C ILE A 108 -2.18 -21.04 10.10
N ALA A 109 -2.97 -20.01 10.41
CA ALA A 109 -4.26 -20.14 11.07
C ALA A 109 -5.27 -19.19 10.41
N ILE A 110 -6.51 -19.65 10.23
CA ILE A 110 -7.60 -18.77 9.80
C ILE A 110 -7.89 -17.84 10.97
N PRO A 111 -7.94 -16.51 10.75
CA PRO A 111 -8.24 -15.58 11.83
C PRO A 111 -9.61 -15.90 12.45
N ASP A 112 -9.69 -15.94 13.77
CA ASP A 112 -10.93 -16.24 14.49
C ASP A 112 -11.85 -15.01 14.44
N PHE A 113 -12.71 -14.95 13.43
CA PHE A 113 -13.67 -13.87 13.20
C PHE A 113 -14.67 -13.64 14.37
N THR A 114 -14.76 -14.58 15.30
CA THR A 114 -15.54 -14.50 16.53
C THR A 114 -15.00 -13.43 17.52
N SER A 115 -13.74 -13.01 17.37
CA SER A 115 -13.07 -12.05 18.27
C SER A 115 -13.28 -10.56 17.93
N GLY A 116 -14.17 -10.24 16.98
CA GLY A 116 -14.53 -8.85 16.64
C GLY A 116 -13.35 -8.04 16.09
N LEU A 117 -13.03 -6.89 16.71
CA LEU A 117 -11.91 -6.03 16.30
C LEU A 117 -10.52 -6.63 16.58
N GLY A 118 -10.44 -7.70 17.39
CA GLY A 118 -9.18 -8.39 17.69
C GLY A 118 -8.58 -9.16 16.51
N VAL A 119 -9.39 -9.44 15.47
CA VAL A 119 -8.99 -10.19 14.27
C VAL A 119 -7.82 -9.52 13.53
N PHE A 120 -7.79 -8.18 13.48
CA PHE A 120 -6.72 -7.44 12.81
C PHE A 120 -5.38 -7.54 13.57
N ALA A 121 -5.44 -7.76 14.88
CA ALA A 121 -4.28 -7.93 15.74
C ALA A 121 -3.72 -9.37 15.74
N GLN A 122 -4.33 -10.30 14.99
CA GLN A 122 -3.84 -11.66 14.87
C GLN A 122 -2.71 -11.75 13.83
N PRO A 123 -1.76 -12.68 14.02
CA PRO A 123 -0.76 -13.00 13.02
C PRO A 123 -1.42 -13.64 11.79
N VAL A 124 -0.93 -13.30 10.60
CA VAL A 124 -1.46 -13.80 9.34
C VAL A 124 -0.34 -14.33 8.46
N HIS A 125 -0.61 -15.40 7.73
CA HIS A 125 0.30 -15.90 6.71
C HIS A 125 -0.11 -15.37 5.34
N THR A 126 0.75 -14.55 4.73
CA THR A 126 0.46 -13.99 3.41
C THR A 126 0.82 -14.97 2.31
N MET A 127 0.07 -14.96 1.20
CA MET A 127 0.35 -15.82 0.04
C MET A 127 1.76 -15.59 -0.52
N THR A 128 2.24 -14.33 -0.53
CA THR A 128 3.62 -13.99 -0.93
C THR A 128 4.64 -14.54 0.06
N GLY A 129 4.31 -14.55 1.35
CA GLY A 129 5.11 -15.13 2.41
C GLY A 129 5.26 -16.65 2.28
N ILE A 130 4.15 -17.36 2.05
CA ILE A 130 4.13 -18.83 1.86
C ILE A 130 5.07 -19.22 0.73
N ILE A 131 4.96 -18.56 -0.42
CA ILE A 131 5.82 -18.84 -1.57
C ILE A 131 7.29 -18.54 -1.25
N ALA A 132 7.57 -17.38 -0.64
CA ALA A 132 8.95 -16.97 -0.39
C ALA A 132 9.67 -17.84 0.66
N GLN A 133 8.94 -18.38 1.64
CA GLN A 133 9.51 -19.23 2.69
C GLN A 133 9.57 -20.69 2.27
N GLU A 134 8.47 -21.24 1.75
CA GLU A 134 8.35 -22.68 1.56
C GLU A 134 8.85 -23.15 0.19
N MET A 135 8.88 -22.30 -0.85
CA MET A 135 9.23 -22.75 -2.22
C MET A 135 10.66 -23.25 -2.34
N GLY A 136 11.58 -22.76 -1.50
CA GLY A 136 12.96 -23.21 -1.44
C GLY A 136 13.17 -24.48 -0.62
N GLU A 137 12.19 -24.87 0.20
CA GLU A 137 12.29 -26.00 1.14
C GLU A 137 11.55 -27.26 0.64
N VAL A 138 10.63 -27.11 -0.33
CA VAL A 138 9.88 -28.25 -0.89
C VAL A 138 10.64 -29.06 -1.93
N GLU A 139 10.46 -30.38 -1.87
CA GLU A 139 10.94 -31.30 -2.90
C GLU A 139 10.26 -31.06 -4.26
N PHE A 140 11.08 -31.03 -5.32
CA PHE A 140 10.62 -30.85 -6.69
C PHE A 140 9.64 -31.95 -7.12
N GLY A 141 8.48 -31.54 -7.64
CA GLY A 141 7.47 -32.47 -8.16
C GLY A 141 6.47 -32.97 -7.13
N SER A 142 6.65 -32.66 -5.84
CA SER A 142 5.70 -32.97 -4.77
C SER A 142 4.34 -32.27 -4.96
N ILE A 143 3.31 -32.78 -4.29
CA ILE A 143 1.99 -32.15 -4.25
C ILE A 143 2.06 -30.74 -3.65
N HIS A 144 2.91 -30.53 -2.64
CA HIS A 144 3.09 -29.24 -1.99
C HIS A 144 3.74 -28.22 -2.94
N TYR A 145 4.77 -28.63 -3.70
CA TYR A 145 5.38 -27.79 -4.74
C TYR A 145 4.36 -27.31 -5.78
N ARG A 146 3.48 -28.22 -6.25
CA ARG A 146 2.42 -27.88 -7.20
C ARG A 146 1.37 -26.93 -6.60
N ALA A 147 1.03 -27.10 -5.33
CA ALA A 147 0.12 -26.22 -4.61
C ALA A 147 0.69 -24.80 -4.49
N LEU A 148 1.96 -24.66 -4.11
CA LEU A 148 2.65 -23.36 -4.06
C LEU A 148 2.68 -22.66 -5.42
N PHE A 149 2.92 -23.42 -6.50
CA PHE A 149 2.90 -22.90 -7.86
C PHE A 149 1.51 -22.37 -8.25
N MET A 150 0.44 -23.07 -7.86
CA MET A 150 -0.94 -22.61 -8.05
C MET A 150 -1.23 -21.31 -7.28
N VAL A 151 -0.74 -21.18 -6.04
CA VAL A 151 -0.85 -19.92 -5.26
C VAL A 151 -0.11 -18.79 -5.97
N GLY A 152 1.07 -19.06 -6.54
CA GLY A 152 1.83 -18.09 -7.34
C GLY A 152 1.08 -17.60 -8.57
N ILE A 153 0.44 -18.50 -9.32
CA ILE A 153 -0.42 -18.14 -10.46
C ILE A 153 -1.61 -17.29 -10.00
N ALA A 154 -2.28 -17.68 -8.91
CA ALA A 154 -3.40 -16.93 -8.37
C ALA A 154 -3.00 -15.51 -7.97
N LEU A 155 -1.88 -15.36 -7.26
CA LEU A 155 -1.30 -14.07 -6.91
C LEU A 155 -0.94 -13.24 -8.13
N PHE A 156 -0.33 -13.85 -9.14
CA PHE A 156 -0.01 -13.18 -10.39
C PHE A 156 -1.26 -12.61 -11.06
N LEU A 157 -2.33 -13.40 -11.16
CA LEU A 157 -3.60 -12.96 -11.73
C LEU A 157 -4.23 -11.82 -10.94
N ILE A 158 -4.24 -11.90 -9.60
CA ILE A 158 -4.75 -10.83 -8.73
C ILE A 158 -3.94 -9.55 -8.94
N SER A 159 -2.61 -9.64 -8.91
CA SER A 159 -1.72 -8.50 -9.11
C SER A 159 -1.89 -7.87 -10.49
N LEU A 160 -1.99 -8.70 -11.54
CA LEU A 160 -2.25 -8.26 -12.91
C LEU A 160 -3.58 -7.49 -12.99
N LEU A 161 -4.64 -8.03 -12.38
CA LEU A 161 -5.98 -7.44 -12.41
C LEU A 161 -5.99 -6.08 -11.69
N VAL A 162 -5.39 -6.00 -10.49
CA VAL A 162 -5.27 -4.75 -9.74
C VAL A 162 -4.45 -3.71 -10.50
N ASN A 163 -3.31 -4.11 -11.07
CA ASN A 163 -2.48 -3.21 -11.88
C ASN A 163 -3.21 -2.72 -13.14
N TYR A 164 -3.91 -3.61 -13.83
CA TYR A 164 -4.68 -3.27 -15.03
C TYR A 164 -5.80 -2.28 -14.72
N LEU A 165 -6.58 -2.52 -13.65
CA LEU A 165 -7.62 -1.59 -13.21
C LEU A 165 -7.04 -0.23 -12.82
N SER A 166 -5.92 -0.22 -12.10
CA SER A 166 -5.25 1.01 -11.66
C SER A 166 -4.82 1.86 -12.86
N GLN A 167 -4.24 1.24 -13.89
CA GLN A 167 -3.84 1.93 -15.12
C GLN A 167 -5.05 2.38 -15.95
N SER A 168 -6.08 1.56 -16.05
CA SER A 168 -7.29 1.92 -16.80
C SER A 168 -8.02 3.12 -16.19
N ILE A 169 -8.07 3.22 -14.85
CA ILE A 169 -8.66 4.35 -14.14
C ILE A 169 -7.82 5.60 -14.38
N ALA A 170 -6.49 5.52 -14.20
CA ALA A 170 -5.58 6.65 -14.44
C ALA A 170 -5.66 7.19 -15.88
N GLY A 171 -5.80 6.28 -16.87
CA GLY A 171 -5.93 6.65 -18.29
C GLY A 171 -7.20 7.43 -18.61
N ARG A 172 -8.33 7.13 -17.94
CA ARG A 172 -9.61 7.83 -18.17
C ARG A 172 -9.58 9.30 -17.73
N TYR A 173 -8.80 9.64 -16.70
CA TYR A 173 -8.71 11.01 -16.21
C TYR A 173 -7.75 11.91 -17.03
N LYS A 174 -6.81 11.32 -17.78
CA LYS A 174 -5.96 12.06 -18.74
C LYS A 174 -6.72 12.48 -20.01
N ALA A 175 -7.83 11.83 -20.34
CA ALA A 175 -8.57 12.08 -21.58
C ALA A 175 -9.59 13.24 -21.51
N ASN A 176 -9.81 13.81 -20.31
CA ASN A 176 -10.82 14.86 -20.09
C ASN A 176 -10.25 16.29 -19.97
N TYR A 177 -8.98 16.50 -20.37
CA TYR A 177 -8.38 17.84 -20.53
C TYR A 177 -7.48 17.89 -21.76
#